data_AF-A0A9E1TY16-F1
#
_entry.id   AF-A0A9E1TY16-F1
#
_cell.length_a   1.000
_cell.length_b   1.000
_cell.length_c   1.000
_cell.angle_alpha   90.00
_cell.angle_beta   90.00
_cell.angle_gamma   90.00
#
_symmetry.space_group_name_H-M   'P 1'
#
loop_
_entity.id
_entity.type
_entity.pdbx_description
1 polymer ?
#
loop_
_entity_poly.entity_id
_entity_poly.type
_entity_poly.pdbx_seq_one_letter_code
_entity_poly.pdbx_strand_id
1 'polypeptide(L)' 'MVNRELIEVFSEIAREKNVERSELATILEDLFLYVIEKEYGDSSNCSCIVNLDKGEIEIYAEKTIV' A
#
# COMPACT_ATOMS: atom_id res chain seq x y z
N MET A 1 -0.30 15.73 -2.10
CA MET A 1 -1.61 16.42 -2.32
C MET A 1 -2.62 15.54 -1.60
N VAL A 2 -3.37 16.04 -0.62
CA VAL A 2 -4.18 15.16 0.24
C VAL A 2 -5.39 14.62 -0.53
N ASN A 3 -5.49 13.29 -0.69
CA ASN A 3 -6.63 12.65 -1.32
C ASN A 3 -7.65 12.20 -0.26
N ARG A 4 -8.74 12.98 -0.13
CA ARG A 4 -9.74 12.78 0.93
C ARG A 4 -10.57 11.51 0.76
N GLU A 5 -10.85 11.09 -0.47
CA GLU A 5 -11.64 9.88 -0.74
C GLU A 5 -10.89 8.63 -0.27
N LEU A 6 -9.59 8.55 -0.54
CA LEU A 6 -8.77 7.43 -0.08
C LEU A 6 -8.65 7.38 1.45
N ILE A 7 -8.46 8.53 2.09
CA ILE A 7 -8.38 8.61 3.56
C ILE A 7 -9.68 8.12 4.22
N GLU A 8 -10.83 8.48 3.63
CA GLU A 8 -12.13 8.04 4.11
C GLU A 8 -12.29 6.51 3.97
N VAL A 9 -11.99 5.96 2.79
CA VAL A 9 -12.01 4.51 2.54
C VAL A 9 -11.09 3.76 3.52
N PHE A 10 -9.85 4.23 3.73
CA PHE A 10 -8.94 3.59 4.67
C PHE A 10 -9.46 3.64 6.12
N SER A 11 -10.09 4.75 6.50
CA SER A 11 -10.68 4.90 7.83
C SER A 11 -11.91 4.00 8.02
N GLU A 12 -12.70 3.80 6.97
CA GLU A 12 -13.81 2.84 6.97
C GLU A 12 -13.29 1.41 7.13
N ILE A 13 -12.29 0.99 6.34
CA ILE A 13 -11.70 -0.35 6.42
C ILE A 13 -11.12 -0.60 7.82
N ALA A 14 -10.37 0.36 8.38
CA ALA A 14 -9.81 0.25 9.72
C ALA A 14 -10.90 0.02 10.78
N ARG A 15 -12.01 0.76 10.69
CA ARG A 15 -13.15 0.63 11.60
C ARG A 15 -13.92 -0.67 11.41
N GLU A 16 -14.17 -1.09 10.17
CA GLU A 16 -14.90 -2.32 9.85
C GLU A 16 -14.12 -3.56 10.28
N LYS A 17 -12.80 -3.56 10.08
CA LYS A 17 -11.91 -4.67 10.46
C LYS A 17 -11.42 -4.57 11.90
N ASN A 18 -11.71 -3.47 12.59
CA ASN A 18 -11.27 -3.18 13.95
C ASN A 18 -9.74 -3.32 14.09
N VAL A 19 -9.01 -2.68 13.18
CA VAL A 19 -7.55 -2.64 13.13
C VAL A 19 -7.05 -1.21 13.26
N GLU A 20 -5.86 -1.05 13.84
CA GLU A 20 -5.21 0.25 13.94
C GLU A 20 -4.71 0.71 12.57
N ARG A 21 -4.66 2.03 12.34
CA ARG A 21 -4.24 2.59 11.04
C ARG A 21 -2.82 2.16 10.64
N SER A 22 -1.88 2.11 11.58
CA SER A 22 -0.51 1.65 11.31
C SER A 22 -0.45 0.19 10.85
N GLU A 23 -1.32 -0.65 11.42
CA GLU A 23 -1.45 -2.05 11.02
C GLU A 23 -2.08 -2.16 9.64
N LEU A 24 -3.14 -1.39 9.36
CA LEU A 24 -3.76 -1.33 8.04
C LEU A 24 -2.77 -0.89 6.95
N ALA A 25 -1.89 0.09 7.24
CA ALA A 25 -0.87 0.52 6.30
C ALA A 25 0.04 -0.64 5.90
N THR A 26 0.54 -1.40 6.90
CA THR A 26 1.40 -2.57 6.67
C THR A 26 0.68 -3.65 5.87
N ILE A 27 -0.58 -3.94 6.21
CA ILE A 27 -1.42 -4.92 5.49
C ILE A 27 -1.58 -4.51 4.02
N LEU A 28 -1.80 -3.22 3.74
CA LEU A 28 -1.97 -2.72 2.38
C LEU A 28 -0.65 -2.78 1.59
N GLU A 29 0.48 -2.45 2.20
CA GLU A 29 1.81 -2.58 1.58
C GLU A 29 2.07 -4.02 1.14
N ASP A 30 1.84 -4.98 2.04
CA ASP A 30 2.00 -6.42 1.75
C ASP A 30 1.01 -6.90 0.68
N LEU A 31 -0.24 -6.43 0.72
CA LEU A 31 -1.26 -6.77 -0.27
C LEU A 31 -0.84 -6.32 -1.67
N PHE A 32 -0.35 -5.09 -1.83
CA PHE A 32 0.07 -4.60 -3.14
C PHE A 32 1.29 -5.34 -3.67
N LEU A 33 2.27 -5.65 -2.82
CA LEU A 33 3.42 -6.47 -3.22
C LEU A 33 2.99 -7.88 -3.65
N TYR A 34 2.07 -8.51 -2.90
CA TYR A 34 1.50 -9.80 -3.28
C TYR A 34 0.75 -9.75 -4.62
N VAL A 35 -0.01 -8.69 -4.89
CA VAL A 35 -0.67 -8.51 -6.19
C VAL A 35 0.36 -8.39 -7.31
N ILE A 36 1.44 -7.63 -7.11
CA ILE A 36 2.54 -7.52 -8.09
C ILE A 36 3.20 -8.88 -8.32
N GLU A 37 3.51 -9.63 -7.27
CA GLU A 37 4.09 -10.97 -7.37
C GLU A 37 3.15 -11.90 -8.16
N LYS A 38 1.84 -11.83 -7.91
CA LYS A 38 0.84 -12.64 -8.63
C LYS A 38 0.75 -12.31 -10.11
N GLU A 39 0.81 -11.04 -10.48
CA GLU A 39 0.66 -10.59 -11.87
C GLU A 39 1.96 -10.73 -12.68
N TYR A 40 3.12 -10.46 -12.06
CA TYR A 40 4.41 -10.40 -12.75
C TYR A 40 5.37 -11.56 -12.41
N GLY A 41 5.00 -12.40 -11.44
CA GLY A 41 5.78 -13.57 -11.02
C GLY A 41 6.91 -13.27 -10.03
N ASP A 42 7.27 -12.00 -9.85
CA ASP A 42 8.25 -11.54 -8.88
C ASP A 42 7.95 -10.11 -8.46
N SER A 43 8.07 -9.83 -7.16
CA SER A 43 8.00 -8.49 -6.58
C SER A 43 9.24 -8.15 -5.77
N SER A 44 10.30 -8.96 -5.85
CA SER A 44 11.51 -8.81 -5.02
C SER A 44 12.23 -7.48 -5.24
N ASN A 45 12.07 -6.87 -6.41
CA ASN A 45 12.61 -5.55 -6.73
C ASN A 45 11.62 -4.41 -6.48
N CYS A 46 10.47 -4.69 -5.88
CA CYS A 46 9.44 -3.71 -5.61
C CYS A 46 9.35 -3.38 -4.11
N SER A 47 9.06 -2.12 -3.82
CA SER A 47 8.68 -1.67 -2.48
C SER A 47 7.38 -0.87 -2.56
N CYS A 48 6.52 -1.03 -1.56
CA CYS A 48 5.28 -0.28 -1.43
C CYS A 48 5.31 0.53 -0.13
N ILE A 49 4.90 1.79 -0.20
CA ILE A 49 4.76 2.69 0.95
C ILE A 49 3.35 3.26 0.93
N VAL A 50 2.63 3.11 2.04
CA VAL A 50 1.25 3.57 2.17
C VAL A 50 1.14 4.66 3.23
N ASN A 51 0.78 5.87 2.81
CA ASN A 51 0.51 6.98 3.71
C ASN A 51 -0.99 7.23 3.85
N LEU A 52 -1.57 6.67 4.91
CA LEU A 52 -3.00 6.77 5.19
C LEU A 52 -3.47 8.18 5.57
N ASP A 53 -2.57 9.04 6.09
CA ASP A 53 -2.92 10.41 6.48
C ASP A 53 -3.03 11.34 5.27
N LYS A 54 -2.29 11.04 4.20
CA LYS A 54 -2.32 11.78 2.94
C LYS A 54 -3.19 11.11 1.87
N GLY A 55 -3.57 9.85 2.06
CA GLY A 55 -4.26 9.07 1.04
C GLY A 55 -3.34 8.77 -0.15
N GLU A 56 -2.05 8.52 0.11
CA GLU A 56 -1.02 8.32 -0.91
C GLU A 56 -0.52 6.87 -0.85
N ILE A 57 -0.39 6.22 -2.01
CA ILE A 57 0.22 4.90 -2.17
C ILE A 57 1.34 5.06 -3.19
N GLU A 58 2.55 4.71 -2.80
CA GLU A 58 3.74 4.78 -3.64
C GLU A 58 4.28 3.36 -3.85
N ILE A 59 4.54 3.01 -5.10
CA ILE A 59 5.15 1.73 -5.47
C ILE A 59 6.40 2.04 -6.28
N TYR A 60 7.53 1.55 -5.80
CA TYR A 60 8.83 1.70 -6.44
C TYR A 60 9.26 0.36 -7.01
N ALA A 61 9.88 0.39 -8.19
CA ALA A 61 10.52 -0.78 -8.79
C ALA A 61 11.98 -0.43 -9.06
N GLU A 62 12.89 -1.04 -8.30
CA GLU A 62 14.32 -0.82 -8.45
C GLU A 62 14.84 -1.59 -9.67
N LYS A 63 15.74 -0.95 -10.42
CA LYS A 63 16.41 -1.55 -11.58
C LYS A 63 17.90 -1.23 -11.52
N THR A 64 18.71 -2.26 -11.68
CA THR A 64 20.16 -2.11 -11.88
C THR A 64 20.41 -1.69 -13.32
N ILE A 65 21.09 -0.55 -13.51
CA ILE A 65 21.56 -0.14 -14.83
C ILE A 65 22.83 -0.92 -15.15
N VAL A 66 22.84 -1.61 -16.30
CA VAL A 66 23.97 -2.39 -16.82
C VAL A 66 24.35 -1.93 -18.22
#